data_AF-A0A9N9RE89-F1
#
_entry.id   AF-A0A9N9RE89-F1
#
_cell.length_a   1.000
_cell.length_b   1.000
_cell.length_c   1.000
_cell.angle_alpha   90.00
_cell.angle_beta   90.00
_cell.angle_gamma   90.00
#
_symmetry.space_group_name_H-M   'P 1'
#
loop_
_entity.id
_entity.type
_entity.pdbx_description
1 polymer ?
#
loop_
_entity_poly.entity_id
_entity_poly.type
_entity_poly.pdbx_seq_one_letter_code
_entity_poly.pdbx_strand_id
1 'polypeptide(L)' 'MEERKKMLQDKRFLNCLYKCEKCIKGFNFKGSYEKHMEKHSEKMGDYECDICMQRMHSEEKLQSHKRYHQM' A
#
# COMPACT_ATOMS: atom_id res chain seq x y z
N MET A 1 5.01 11.26 6.73
CA MET A 1 5.37 11.87 5.43
C MET A 1 6.76 11.48 4.92
N GLU A 2 7.78 11.35 5.77
CA GLU A 2 9.14 10.95 5.34
C GLU A 2 9.28 9.45 4.98
N GLU A 3 8.56 8.56 5.68
CA GLU A 3 8.55 7.12 5.39
C GLU A 3 7.99 6.81 3.98
N ARG A 4 6.98 7.57 3.55
CA ARG A 4 6.41 7.51 2.19
C ARG A 4 7.50 7.81 1.14
N LYS A 5 8.37 8.80 1.38
CA LYS A 5 9.47 9.12 0.46
C LYS A 5 10.58 8.06 0.45
N LYS A 6 10.87 7.43 1.59
CA LYS A 6 11.83 6.31 1.67
C LYS A 6 11.35 5.09 0.89
N MET A 7 10.07 4.72 1.05
CA MET A 7 9.51 3.58 0.33
C MET A 7 9.46 3.81 -1.19
N LEU A 8 9.22 5.04 -1.66
CA LEU A 8 9.23 5.36 -3.10
C LEU A 8 10.64 5.20 -3.72
N GLN A 9 11.67 5.38 -2.90
CA GLN A 9 13.08 5.23 -3.29
C GLN A 9 13.60 3.81 -3.06
N ASP A 10 12.78 2.89 -2.53
CA ASP A 10 13.20 1.52 -2.33
C ASP A 10 13.37 0.81 -3.68
N LYS A 11 14.56 0.24 -3.91
CA LYS A 11 14.88 -0.49 -5.15
C LYS A 11 13.89 -1.62 -5.43
N ARG A 12 13.26 -2.21 -4.42
CA ARG A 12 12.24 -3.27 -4.58
C ARG A 12 10.96 -2.73 -5.21
N PHE A 13 10.60 -1.47 -4.96
CA PHE A 13 9.47 -0.81 -5.62
C PHE A 13 9.82 -0.39 -7.06
N LEU A 14 11.02 0.16 -7.26
CA LEU A 14 11.49 0.62 -8.57
C LEU A 14 11.69 -0.51 -9.59
N ASN A 15 12.11 -1.69 -9.12
CA ASN A 15 12.36 -2.87 -9.95
C ASN A 15 11.10 -3.64 -10.35
N CYS A 16 9.94 -3.31 -9.78
CA CYS A 16 8.69 -3.96 -10.15
C CYS A 16 8.12 -3.44 -11.47
N LEU A 17 7.61 -4.35 -12.29
CA LEU A 17 6.94 -4.04 -13.57
C LEU A 17 5.59 -3.34 -13.39
N TYR A 18 4.83 -3.69 -12.35
CA TYR A 18 3.52 -3.13 -12.07
C TYR A 18 3.55 -2.36 -10.75
N LYS A 19 3.49 -1.03 -10.84
CA LYS A 19 3.58 -0.14 -9.68
C LYS A 19 2.19 0.39 -9.37
N CYS A 20 1.78 0.31 -8.11
CA CYS A 20 0.55 0.95 -7.68
C CYS A 20 0.72 2.47 -7.70
N GLU A 21 -0.27 3.18 -8.26
CA GLU A 21 -0.28 4.64 -8.27
C GLU A 21 -0.88 5.23 -6.98
N LYS A 22 -1.72 4.44 -6.29
CA LYS A 22 -2.34 4.83 -5.02
C LYS A 22 -1.39 4.59 -3.84
N CYS A 23 -0.56 3.55 -3.90
CA CYS A 23 0.36 3.20 -2.82
C CYS A 23 1.77 2.87 -3.29
N ILE A 24 2.68 2.68 -2.33
CA ILE A 24 4.08 2.40 -2.62
C ILE A 24 4.31 0.89 -2.60
N LYS A 25 3.65 0.21 -3.52
CA LYS A 25 3.73 -1.25 -3.65
C LYS A 25 3.94 -1.63 -5.11
N GLY A 26 4.98 -2.42 -5.31
CA GLY A 26 5.39 -2.93 -6.61
C GLY A 26 5.06 -4.41 -6.71
N PHE A 27 4.63 -4.83 -7.89
CA PHE A 27 4.34 -6.20 -8.23
C PHE A 27 5.09 -6.58 -9.51
N ASN A 28 5.62 -7.79 -9.55
CA ASN A 28 6.25 -8.34 -10.77
C ASN A 28 5.23 -9.00 -11.71
N PHE A 29 3.99 -9.19 -11.24
CA PHE A 29 2.94 -9.90 -11.94
C PHE A 29 1.69 -9.04 -12.07
N LYS A 30 1.08 -9.03 -13.27
CA LYS A 30 -0.15 -8.30 -13.56
C LYS A 30 -1.32 -8.74 -12.69
N GLY A 31 -1.55 -10.05 -12.56
CA GLY A 31 -2.67 -10.57 -11.77
C GLY A 31 -2.59 -10.22 -10.28
N SER A 32 -1.38 -10.10 -9.72
CA SER A 32 -1.19 -9.62 -8.34
C SER A 32 -1.48 -8.12 -8.21
N TYR A 33 -1.11 -7.33 -9.22
CA TYR A 33 -1.41 -5.90 -9.29
C TYR A 33 -2.91 -5.64 -9.41
N GLU A 34 -3.62 -6.36 -10.28
CA GLU A 34 -5.06 -6.21 -10.47
C GLU A 34 -5.83 -6.56 -9.19
N LYS A 35 -5.51 -7.70 -8.56
CA LYS A 35 -6.08 -8.08 -7.25
C LYS A 35 -5.74 -7.10 -6.13
N HIS A 36 -4.59 -6.44 -6.23
CA HIS A 36 -4.21 -5.41 -5.27
C HIS A 36 -5.02 -4.13 -5.46
N MET A 37 -5.33 -3.74 -6.69
CA MET A 37 -6.14 -2.55 -6.97
C MET A 37 -7.57 -2.66 -6.43
N GLU A 38 -8.13 -3.88 -6.37
CA GLU A 38 -9.42 -4.13 -5.71
C GLU A 38 -9.39 -3.73 -4.23
N LYS A 39 -8.23 -3.81 -3.57
CA LYS A 39 -8.05 -3.41 -2.17
C LYS A 39 -8.04 -1.90 -1.95
N HIS A 40 -7.81 -1.13 -3.01
CA HIS A 40 -7.96 0.32 -3.00
C HIS A 40 -9.38 0.78 -3.39
N SER A 41 -10.28 -0.16 -3.70
CA SER A 41 -11.68 0.16 -3.89
C SER A 41 -12.32 0.53 -2.54
N GLU A 42 -13.25 1.46 -2.57
CA GLU A 42 -14.01 1.91 -1.40
C GLU A 42 -14.78 0.76 -0.73
N LYS A 43 -15.02 -0.34 -1.46
CA LYS A 43 -15.57 -1.59 -0.95
C LYS A 43 -14.71 -2.29 0.12
N MET A 44 -13.42 -1.98 0.23
CA MET A 44 -12.52 -2.66 1.19
C MET A 44 -12.52 -2.04 2.59
N GLY A 45 -13.26 -0.95 2.81
CA GLY A 45 -13.45 -0.34 4.12
C GLY A 45 -13.16 1.16 4.15
N ASP A 46 -13.65 1.80 5.20
CA ASP A 46 -13.61 3.24 5.43
C ASP A 46 -12.26 3.74 5.98
N TYR A 47 -11.42 2.83 6.49
CA TYR A 47 -10.18 3.19 7.17
C TYR A 47 -8.98 3.13 6.22
N GLU A 48 -8.50 4.30 5.80
CA GLU A 48 -7.36 4.43 4.89
C GLU A 48 -6.05 4.77 5.63
N CYS A 49 -4.95 4.13 5.23
CA CYS A 49 -3.62 4.46 5.74
C CYS A 49 -3.03 5.69 5.05
N ASP A 50 -2.65 6.72 5.80
CA ASP A 50 -2.01 7.91 5.21
C ASP A 50 -0.62 7.64 4.57
N ILE A 51 0.07 6.57 4.99
CA ILE A 51 1.42 6.24 4.52
C ILE A 51 1.38 5.49 3.19
N CYS A 52 0.55 4.46 3.09
CA CYS A 52 0.46 3.57 1.94
C CYS A 52 -0.92 3.56 1.28
N MET A 53 -1.86 4.40 1.68
CA MET A 53 -3.22 4.52 1.13
C MET A 53 -3.98 3.20 1.00
N GLN A 54 -3.60 2.20 1.81
CA GLN A 54 -4.27 0.90 1.83
C GLN A 54 -5.51 1.03 2.72
N ARG A 55 -6.65 0.54 2.21
CA ARG A 55 -7.91 0.52 2.94
C ARG A 55 -8.02 -0.74 3.79
N MET A 56 -8.60 -0.58 4.97
CA MET A 56 -8.82 -1.64 5.94
C MET A 56 -10.26 -1.55 6.45
N HIS A 57 -10.83 -2.70 6.78
CA HIS A 57 -12.21 -2.80 7.26
C HIS A 57 -12.39 -2.31 8.72
N SER A 58 -11.31 -2.00 9.44
CA SER A 58 -11.38 -1.61 10.85
C SER A 58 -10.18 -0.76 11.27
N GLU A 59 -10.41 0.14 12.22
CA GLU A 59 -9.36 1.00 12.79
C GLU A 59 -8.25 0.19 13.48
N GLU A 60 -8.58 -0.87 14.22
CA GLU A 60 -7.57 -1.70 14.91
C GLU A 60 -6.57 -2.32 13.92
N LYS A 61 -7.08 -2.79 12.77
CA LYS A 61 -6.27 -3.32 11.68
C LYS A 61 -5.37 -2.22 11.10
N LEU A 62 -5.90 -1.01 10.92
CA LEU A 62 -5.15 0.15 10.46
C LEU A 62 -4.03 0.53 11.45
N GLN A 63 -4.32 0.52 12.75
CA GLN A 63 -3.37 0.88 13.80
C GLN A 63 -2.23 -0.14 13.88
N SER A 64 -2.54 -1.44 13.80
CA SER A 64 -1.54 -2.50 13.72
C SER A 64 -0.70 -2.38 12.44
N HIS A 65 -1.34 -2.10 11.29
CA HIS A 65 -0.66 -1.89 10.03
C HIS A 65 0.34 -0.72 10.07
N LYS A 66 -0.04 0.41 10.71
CA LYS A 66 0.84 1.57 10.88
C LYS A 66 2.13 1.24 11.64
N ARG A 67 2.12 0.28 12.55
CA ARG A 67 3.32 -0.16 13.27
C ARG A 67 4.37 -0.79 12.36
N TYR A 68 3.96 -1.42 11.26
CA TYR A 68 4.90 -1.99 10.28
C TYR A 68 5.62 -0.93 9.45
N HIS A 69 5.12 0.30 9.38
CA HIS A 69 5.85 1.40 8.73
C HIS A 69 6.92 1.98 9.66
N GLN A 70 6.62 2.02 10.96
CA GLN A 70 7.47 2.60 12.01
C GLN A 70 8.62 1.68 12.48
N MET A 71 8.73 0.46 11.94
CA MET A 71 9.84 -0.46 12.17
C MET A 71 10.83 -0.42 11.01
#